data_AF-A0A9E1HZH8-F1
#
_entry.id   AF-A0A9E1HZH8-F1
#
_cell.length_a   1.000
_cell.length_b   1.000
_cell.length_c   1.000
_cell.angle_alpha   90.00
_cell.angle_beta   90.00
_cell.angle_gamma   90.00
#
_symmetry.space_group_name_H-M   'P 1'
#
loop_
_entity.id
_entity.type
_entity.pdbx_description
1 polymer ?
#
loop_
_entity_poly.entity_id
_entity_poly.type
_entity_poly.pdbx_seq_one_letter_code
_entity_poly.pdbx_strand_id
1 'polypeptide(L)'
;MAEISLDAVKRYCNIDYNDDDVLISTLIESAIAYLKDAGIGDEAKEDPRYALCVYGIVLKWYDQRDVETIGTITSPAEFGIRRVFNQLKFKYGW
;
A
#
# COMPACT_ATOMS: atom_id res chain seq x y z
N MET A 1 9.14 3.17 -14.58
CA MET A 1 7.98 2.49 -13.95
C MET A 1 8.23 2.48 -12.46
N ALA A 2 7.23 2.76 -11.62
CA ALA A 2 7.41 2.64 -10.17
C ALA A 2 7.45 1.14 -9.85
N GLU A 3 8.63 0.63 -9.50
CA GLU A 3 8.81 -0.78 -9.20
C GLU A 3 8.32 -1.08 -7.78
N ILE A 4 7.30 -1.93 -7.65
CA ILE A 4 6.84 -2.45 -6.36
C ILE A 4 7.76 -3.62 -5.98
N SER A 5 8.97 -3.29 -5.55
CA SER A 5 9.93 -4.25 -4.99
C SER A 5 9.99 -4.14 -3.48
N LEU A 6 10.38 -5.23 -2.84
CA LEU A 6 10.48 -5.31 -1.38
C LEU A 6 11.44 -4.24 -0.82
N ASP A 7 12.56 -3.97 -1.50
CA ASP A 7 13.49 -2.88 -1.14
C ASP A 7 12.82 -1.49 -1.23
N ALA A 8 12.04 -1.23 -2.28
CA ALA A 8 11.32 0.04 -2.42
C ALA A 8 10.30 0.26 -1.29
N VAL A 9 9.59 -0.80 -0.89
CA VAL A 9 8.63 -0.76 0.21
C VAL A 9 9.32 -0.59 1.56
N LYS A 10 10.43 -1.29 1.80
CA LYS A 10 11.24 -1.14 3.02
C LYS A 10 11.80 0.26 3.17
N ARG A 11 12.31 0.86 2.08
CA ARG A 11 12.74 2.26 2.06
C ARG A 11 11.61 3.22 2.36
N TYR A 12 10.41 2.96 1.83
CA TYR A 12 9.23 3.77 2.14
C TYR A 12 8.81 3.65 3.61
N CYS A 13 8.87 2.44 4.18
CA CYS A 13 8.50 2.17 5.56
C CYS A 13 9.62 2.46 6.57
N ASN A 14 10.79 2.93 6.12
CA ASN A 14 11.98 3.14 6.94
C ASN A 14 12.41 1.89 7.74
N ILE A 15 12.34 0.72 7.11
CA ILE A 15 12.71 -0.59 7.67
C ILE A 15 14.11 -0.97 7.18
N ASP A 16 15.08 -1.04 8.08
CA ASP A 16 16.49 -1.33 7.74
C ASP A 16 16.90 -2.80 7.98
N TYR A 17 16.04 -3.60 8.63
CA TYR A 17 16.29 -5.00 8.95
C TYR A 17 15.61 -5.96 7.96
N ASN A 18 16.09 -7.20 7.91
CA ASN A 18 15.63 -8.21 6.96
C ASN A 18 14.71 -9.30 7.56
N ASP A 19 14.44 -9.23 8.87
CA ASP A 19 13.68 -10.28 9.57
C ASP A 19 12.22 -10.37 9.09
N ASP A 20 11.62 -9.22 8.74
CA ASP A 20 10.24 -9.13 8.25
C ASP A 20 10.12 -9.20 6.72
N ASP A 21 11.16 -9.57 5.96
CA ASP A 21 11.09 -9.62 4.50
C ASP A 21 9.93 -10.49 3.97
N VAL A 22 9.72 -11.66 4.60
CA VAL A 22 8.64 -12.59 4.24
C VAL A 22 7.26 -11.97 4.54
N LEU A 23 7.14 -11.29 5.67
CA LEU A 23 5.93 -10.58 6.03
C LEU A 23 5.65 -9.44 5.04
N ILE A 24 6.63 -8.58 4.78
CA ILE A 24 6.49 -7.41 3.91
C ILE A 24 6.09 -7.88 2.51
N SER A 25 6.67 -8.97 2.01
CA SER A 25 6.25 -9.60 0.75
C SER A 25 4.77 -9.99 0.78
N THR A 26 4.32 -10.66 1.84
CA THR A 26 2.92 -11.07 2.02
C THR A 26 1.96 -9.87 2.08
N LEU A 27 2.37 -8.78 2.73
CA LEU A 27 1.60 -7.54 2.80
C LEU A 27 1.49 -6.86 1.44
N ILE A 28 2.56 -6.86 0.65
CA ILE A 28 2.57 -6.32 -0.72
C ILE A 28 1.56 -7.09 -1.59
N GLU A 29 1.61 -8.42 -1.57
CA GLU A 29 0.69 -9.27 -2.34
C GLU A 29 -0.76 -9.04 -1.92
N SER A 30 -1.00 -8.95 -0.61
CA SER A 30 -2.31 -8.66 -0.03
C SER A 30 -2.82 -7.26 -0.43
N ALA A 31 -1.94 -6.25 -0.51
CA ALA A 31 -2.31 -4.89 -0.88
C ALA A 31 -2.67 -4.80 -2.37
N ILE A 32 -1.93 -5.49 -3.23
CA ILE A 32 -2.23 -5.61 -4.67
C ILE A 32 -3.59 -6.29 -4.86
N ALA A 33 -3.85 -7.39 -4.15
CA ALA A 33 -5.13 -8.10 -4.18
C ALA A 33 -6.28 -7.21 -3.71
N TYR A 34 -6.08 -6.42 -2.64
CA TYR A 34 -7.07 -5.46 -2.15
C TYR A 34 -7.42 -4.39 -3.18
N LEU A 35 -6.43 -3.82 -3.87
CA LEU A 35 -6.68 -2.82 -4.91
C LEU A 35 -7.45 -3.44 -6.09
N LYS A 36 -7.15 -4.69 -6.44
CA LYS A 36 -7.89 -5.43 -7.47
C LYS A 36 -9.34 -5.69 -7.07
N ASP A 37 -9.58 -6.15 -5.84
CA ASP A 37 -10.92 -6.39 -5.28
C ASP A 37 -11.74 -5.11 -5.15
N ALA A 38 -11.08 -3.98 -4.87
CA ALA A 38 -11.68 -2.65 -4.87
C ALA A 38 -12.17 -2.17 -6.25
N GLY A 39 -11.90 -2.94 -7.31
CA GLY A 39 -12.28 -2.68 -8.70
C GLY A 39 -11.23 -1.89 -9.49
N ILE A 40 -9.98 -1.80 -9.04
CA ILE A 40 -8.91 -1.13 -9.80
C ILE A 40 -8.33 -2.13 -10.80
N GLY A 41 -8.42 -1.81 -12.09
CA GLY A 41 -7.90 -2.65 -13.18
C GLY A 41 -6.39 -2.83 -13.14
N ASP A 42 -5.91 -3.94 -13.73
CA ASP A 42 -4.49 -4.28 -13.80
C ASP A 42 -3.64 -3.24 -14.56
N GLU A 43 -4.25 -2.45 -15.45
CA GLU A 43 -3.63 -1.31 -16.15
C GLU A 43 -3.13 -0.21 -15.19
N ALA A 44 -3.70 -0.13 -13.98
CA ALA A 44 -3.25 0.82 -12.97
C ALA A 44 -1.84 0.51 -12.46
N LYS A 45 -1.34 -0.72 -12.60
CA LYS A 45 0.01 -1.13 -12.15
C LYS A 45 1.13 -0.34 -12.83
N GLU A 46 0.87 0.21 -14.02
CA GLU A 46 1.83 1.06 -14.74
C GLU A 46 1.87 2.49 -14.17
N ASP A 47 0.83 2.91 -13.45
CA ASP A 47 0.73 4.24 -12.85
C ASP A 47 1.52 4.31 -11.53
N PRO A 48 2.43 5.28 -11.35
CA PRO A 48 3.20 5.42 -10.11
C PRO A 48 2.31 5.66 -8.88
N ARG A 49 1.07 6.12 -9.07
CA ARG A 49 0.08 6.26 -8.00
C ARG A 49 -0.36 4.92 -7.42
N TYR A 50 -0.36 3.86 -8.21
CA TYR A 50 -0.71 2.53 -7.76
C TYR A 50 0.36 1.99 -6.80
N ALA A 51 1.64 2.14 -7.14
CA ALA A 51 2.74 1.83 -6.23
C ALA A 51 2.65 2.64 -4.92
N LEU A 52 2.32 3.94 -4.99
CA LEU A 52 2.13 4.76 -3.79
C LEU A 52 0.97 4.26 -2.90
N CYS A 53 -0.14 3.80 -3.49
CA CYS A 53 -1.24 3.18 -2.75
C CYS A 53 -0.79 1.89 -2.06
N VAL A 54 -0.05 1.02 -2.76
CA VAL A 54 0.49 -0.22 -2.18
C VAL A 54 1.40 0.09 -1.00
N TYR A 55 2.32 1.05 -1.14
CA TYR A 55 3.25 1.44 -0.08
C TYR A 55 2.52 1.95 1.16
N GLY A 56 1.50 2.78 0.97
CA GLY A 56 0.69 3.30 2.06
C GLY A 56 -0.13 2.24 2.80
N ILE A 57 -0.68 1.26 2.06
CA ILE A 57 -1.42 0.14 2.65
C ILE A 57 -0.47 -0.76 3.45
N VAL A 58 0.68 -1.12 2.88
CA VAL A 58 1.68 -1.96 3.56
C VAL A 58 2.20 -1.28 4.81
N LEU A 59 2.54 0.01 4.76
CA LEU A 59 2.96 0.77 5.93
C LEU A 59 1.91 0.73 7.04
N LYS A 60 0.63 0.93 6.70
CA LYS A 60 -0.47 0.90 7.66
C LYS A 60 -0.64 -0.49 8.29
N TRP A 61 -0.67 -1.54 7.49
CA TRP A 61 -0.81 -2.91 8.00
C TRP A 61 0.40 -3.37 8.81
N TYR A 62 1.59 -2.89 8.45
CA TYR A 62 2.82 -3.15 9.20
C TYR A 62 2.82 -2.43 10.56
N ASP A 63 2.47 -1.15 10.60
CA ASP A 63 2.36 -0.34 11.82
C ASP A 63 1.28 -0.87 12.78
N GLN A 64 0.14 -1.30 12.24
CA GLN A 64 -0.94 -1.94 13.01
C GLN A 64 -0.54 -3.28 13.65
N ARG A 65 0.58 -3.88 13.23
CA ARG A 65 1.10 -5.13 13.78
C ARG A 65 1.83 -4.93 15.11
N ASP A 66 2.37 -3.75 15.35
CA ASP A 66 3.16 -3.40 16.54
C ASP A 66 2.28 -2.86 17.69
N VAL A 67 1.02 -2.54 17.41
CA VAL A 67 0.21 -1.67 18.26
C VAL A 67 -1.19 -2.25 18.54
N GLU A 68 -1.48 -2.60 19.80
CA GLU A 68 -2.84 -2.89 20.33
C GLU A 68 -3.76 -1.64 20.38
N THR A 69 -3.70 -0.72 19.41
CA THR A 69 -4.42 0.57 19.53
C THR A 69 -5.91 0.41 19.23
N ILE A 70 -6.64 0.32 20.33
CA ILE A 70 -7.96 0.94 20.53
C ILE A 70 -7.83 2.43 20.19
N GLY A 71 -8.28 2.82 19.00
CA GLY A 71 -8.38 4.22 18.62
C GLY A 71 -8.31 4.42 17.11
N THR A 72 -9.36 5.00 16.55
CA THR A 72 -9.51 5.39 15.16
C THR A 72 -8.40 6.36 14.71
N ILE A 73 -7.19 5.86 14.42
CA ILE A 73 -6.16 6.66 13.77
C ILE A 73 -6.50 6.70 12.29
N THR A 74 -7.23 7.74 11.88
CA THR A 74 -7.37 8.13 10.47
C THR A 74 -6.25 9.12 10.18
N SER A 75 -5.06 8.62 9.79
CA SER A 75 -3.90 9.48 9.57
C SER A 75 -4.12 10.40 8.35
N PRO A 76 -3.55 11.62 8.31
CA PRO A 76 -3.60 12.49 7.12
C PRO A 76 -2.97 11.82 5.87
N ALA A 77 -2.05 10.88 6.05
CA ALA A 77 -1.57 10.00 4.98
C ALA A 77 -2.70 9.15 4.37
N GLU A 78 -3.66 8.67 5.18
CA GLU A 78 -4.85 7.96 4.69
C GLU A 78 -5.75 8.87 3.86
N PHE A 79 -5.87 10.16 4.18
CA PHE A 79 -6.61 11.11 3.33
C PHE A 79 -5.94 11.30 1.97
N GLY A 80 -4.60 11.39 1.93
CA GLY A 80 -3.83 11.46 0.69
C GLY A 80 -3.98 10.19 -0.15
N ILE A 81 -3.77 9.02 0.46
CA ILE A 81 -3.89 7.71 -0.18
C ILE A 81 -5.32 7.47 -0.65
N ARG A 82 -6.35 7.84 0.14
CA ARG A 82 -7.77 7.72 -0.24
C ARG A 82 -8.10 8.56 -1.47
N ARG A 83 -7.55 9.77 -1.59
CA ARG A 83 -7.74 10.60 -2.80
C ARG A 83 -7.07 9.96 -4.02
N VAL A 84 -5.84 9.47 -3.87
CA VAL A 84 -5.10 8.80 -4.95
C VAL A 84 -5.83 7.52 -5.38
N PHE A 85 -6.30 6.73 -4.42
CA PHE A 85 -7.12 5.54 -4.64
C PHE A 85 -8.42 5.87 -5.39
N ASN A 86 -9.15 6.90 -4.98
CA ASN A 86 -10.37 7.32 -5.67
C ASN A 86 -10.09 7.81 -7.10
N GLN A 87 -8.96 8.48 -7.33
CA GLN A 87 -8.54 8.87 -8.69
C GLN A 87 -8.20 7.66 -9.56
N LEU A 88 -7.51 6.66 -8.99
CA LEU A 88 -7.22 5.41 -9.69
C LEU A 88 -8.49 4.64 -10.02
N LYS A 89 -9.42 4.54 -9.07
CA LYS A 89 -10.73 3.91 -9.29
C LYS A 89 -11.55 4.67 -10.35
N PHE A 90 -11.47 5.98 -10.41
CA PHE A 90 -12.17 6.73 -11.45
C PHE A 90 -11.55 6.52 -12.85
N LYS A 91 -10.22 6.37 -12.92
CA LYS A 91 -9.48 6.27 -14.19
C LYS A 91 -9.42 4.84 -14.74
N TYR A 92 -9.29 3.85 -13.87
CA TYR A 92 -9.02 2.46 -14.18
C TYR A 92 -10.04 1.50 -13.52
N GLY A 93 -11.12 2.05 -12.98
CA GLY A 93 -12.17 1.25 -12.37
C GLY A 93 -13.11 0.65 -13.40
N TRP A 94 -13.61 -0.54 -13.09
CA TRP A 94 -14.64 -1.24 -13.85
C TRP A 94 -15.91 -1.43 -13.02
#